data_AF-A0A6I1JZB9-F1
#
_entry.id   AF-A0A6I1JZB9-F1
#
_cell.length_a   1.000
_cell.length_b   1.000
_cell.length_c   1.000
_cell.angle_alpha   90.00
_cell.angle_beta   90.00
_cell.angle_gamma   90.00
#
_symmetry.space_group_name_H-M   'P 1'
#
loop_
_entity.id
_entity.type
_entity.pdbx_description
1 polymer ?
#
loop_
_entity_poly.entity_id
_entity_poly.type
_entity_poly.pdbx_seq_one_letter_code
_entity_poly.pdbx_strand_id
1 'polypeptide(L)'
;MKKLALLAAALVAFGGLASNATAQEQRRGGFNPEEMRARMAERMRELLDVKNDDEWKLISARLEKVTEAQREVRSLNGDMRLLFSRSGDQGGQGGGDNNRSRGPGGPGGSLFGGTPNPDAEAFSKAVQNKAPTEELKQRMARVREARKNAEAKYEKAADDLRQVLTVRQEATLVAIGTLK
;
A
#
# COMPACT_ATOMS: atom_id res chain seq x y z
N MET A 1 18.48 10.89 -72.53
CA MET A 1 17.42 10.74 -73.55
C MET A 1 16.11 10.36 -72.85
N LYS A 2 15.03 11.08 -73.17
CA LYS A 2 13.59 10.83 -72.88
C LYS A 2 13.18 11.10 -71.39
N LYS A 3 12.71 12.31 -71.02
CA LYS A 3 11.34 12.90 -71.16
C LYS A 3 10.31 12.15 -70.29
N LEU A 4 9.41 12.71 -69.47
CA LEU A 4 8.81 14.05 -69.30
C LEU A 4 7.88 14.05 -68.05
N ALA A 5 7.68 15.23 -67.45
CA ALA A 5 6.50 15.79 -66.73
C ALA A 5 5.91 15.03 -65.51
N LEU A 6 5.85 15.54 -64.26
CA LEU A 6 5.35 16.82 -63.69
C LEU A 6 3.85 17.08 -63.96
N LEU A 7 3.00 16.87 -62.95
CA LEU A 7 1.73 17.56 -62.76
C LEU A 7 1.37 17.63 -61.27
N ALA A 8 1.06 18.84 -60.84
CA ALA A 8 0.88 19.31 -59.48
C ALA A 8 -0.57 19.13 -58.98
N ALA A 9 -0.77 19.16 -57.66
CA ALA A 9 -1.60 20.18 -57.00
C ALA A 9 -1.62 19.97 -55.47
N ALA A 10 -1.43 21.08 -54.77
CA ALA A 10 -1.31 21.21 -53.33
C ALA A 10 -2.65 21.03 -52.60
N LEU A 11 -2.59 20.52 -51.37
CA LEU A 11 -3.66 20.66 -50.39
C LEU A 11 -3.08 21.05 -49.02
N VAL A 12 -3.19 22.35 -48.79
CA VAL A 12 -3.58 23.03 -47.54
C VAL A 12 -2.70 22.87 -46.28
N ALA A 13 -2.16 24.04 -45.92
CA ALA A 13 -1.57 24.47 -44.65
C ALA A 13 -2.24 23.94 -43.38
N PHE A 14 -1.48 23.86 -42.27
CA PHE A 14 -1.74 24.67 -41.08
C PHE A 14 -0.59 24.57 -40.04
N GLY A 15 -0.11 25.74 -39.63
CA GLY A 15 0.58 26.10 -38.38
C GLY A 15 1.38 25.06 -37.58
N GLY A 16 2.71 25.08 -37.72
CA GLY A 16 3.63 24.58 -36.71
C GLY A 16 4.14 25.72 -35.81
N LEU A 17 3.36 26.11 -34.81
CA LEU A 17 3.82 26.94 -33.70
C LEU A 17 3.70 26.15 -32.39
N ALA A 18 4.87 25.93 -31.77
CA ALA A 18 5.09 25.67 -30.35
C ALA A 18 4.23 24.60 -29.65
N SER A 19 4.83 23.45 -29.34
CA SER A 19 4.46 22.64 -28.19
C SER A 19 5.64 21.81 -27.69
N ASN A 20 6.66 22.47 -27.13
CA ASN A 20 7.61 21.82 -26.21
C ASN A 20 6.98 21.65 -24.81
N ALA A 21 5.72 21.19 -24.77
CA ALA A 21 4.95 20.96 -23.54
C ALA A 21 4.89 19.48 -23.14
N THR A 22 5.57 18.58 -23.86
CA THR A 22 5.50 17.13 -23.62
C THR A 22 6.66 16.56 -22.79
N ALA A 23 7.70 17.34 -22.48
CA ALA A 23 8.84 16.85 -21.69
C ALA A 23 8.58 16.78 -20.17
N GLN A 24 7.46 17.34 -19.68
CA GLN A 24 7.11 17.37 -18.26
C GLN A 24 6.03 16.35 -17.87
N GLU A 25 5.50 15.61 -18.85
CA GLU A 25 4.35 14.71 -18.69
C GLU A 25 4.74 13.21 -18.64
N GLN A 26 6.04 12.90 -18.54
CA GLN A 26 6.57 11.53 -18.43
C GLN A 26 7.14 11.16 -17.05
N ARG A 27 6.87 11.96 -16.00
CA ARG A 27 7.30 11.66 -14.61
C ARG A 27 6.15 11.28 -13.68
N ARG A 28 5.05 10.78 -14.22
CA ARG A 28 3.95 10.21 -13.45
C ARG A 28 3.85 8.71 -13.74
N GLY A 29 4.95 7.99 -13.47
CA GLY A 29 5.05 6.56 -13.70
C GLY A 29 3.93 5.80 -12.99
N GLY A 30 3.11 5.09 -13.76
CA GLY A 30 2.12 4.16 -13.24
C GLY A 30 2.84 3.05 -12.51
N PHE A 31 2.78 3.06 -11.18
CA PHE A 31 3.28 1.97 -10.36
C PHE A 31 2.36 0.77 -10.55
N ASN A 32 2.75 -0.20 -11.39
CA ASN A 32 2.04 -1.48 -11.47
C ASN A 32 2.20 -2.21 -10.12
N PRO A 33 1.11 -2.53 -9.40
CA PRO A 33 1.17 -3.21 -8.11
C PRO A 33 1.83 -4.59 -8.18
N GLU A 34 1.67 -5.30 -9.29
CA GLU A 34 2.30 -6.62 -9.49
C GLU A 34 3.81 -6.49 -9.64
N GLU A 35 4.26 -5.49 -10.39
CA GLU A 35 5.69 -5.24 -10.57
C GLU A 35 6.35 -4.82 -9.24
N MET A 36 5.67 -4.01 -8.42
CA MET A 36 6.16 -3.70 -7.07
C MET A 36 6.25 -4.95 -6.18
N ARG A 37 5.27 -5.86 -6.25
CA ARG A 37 5.32 -7.12 -5.51
C ARG A 37 6.49 -7.98 -5.96
N ALA A 38 6.71 -8.11 -7.27
CA ALA A 38 7.82 -8.87 -7.83
C ALA A 38 9.18 -8.31 -7.35
N ARG A 39 9.37 -6.98 -7.45
CA ARG A 39 10.60 -6.32 -6.96
C ARG A 39 10.81 -6.50 -5.45
N MET A 40 9.73 -6.49 -4.65
CA MET A 40 9.84 -6.75 -3.21
C MET A 40 10.20 -8.22 -2.92
N ALA A 41 9.62 -9.16 -3.67
CA ALA A 41 9.92 -10.58 -3.54
C ALA A 41 11.39 -10.88 -3.88
N GLU A 42 11.93 -10.29 -4.96
CA GLU A 42 13.35 -10.43 -5.33
C GLU A 42 14.27 -9.88 -4.24
N ARG A 43 14.02 -8.68 -3.71
CA ARG A 43 14.80 -8.12 -2.61
C ARG A 43 14.77 -9.00 -1.36
N MET A 44 13.63 -9.59 -1.06
CA MET A 44 13.52 -10.51 0.08
C MET A 44 14.32 -11.79 -0.16
N ARG A 45 14.28 -12.34 -1.37
CA ARG A 45 15.08 -13.50 -1.75
C ARG A 45 16.57 -13.26 -1.55
N GLU A 46 17.06 -12.10 -2.03
CA GLU A 46 18.45 -11.67 -1.87
C GLU A 46 18.83 -11.49 -0.39
N LEU A 47 17.96 -10.84 0.39
CA LEU A 47 18.16 -10.59 1.81
C LEU A 47 18.24 -11.91 2.63
N LEU A 48 17.47 -12.92 2.22
CA LEU A 48 17.50 -14.25 2.80
C LEU A 48 18.59 -15.16 2.21
N ASP A 49 19.35 -14.69 1.22
CA ASP A 49 20.43 -15.41 0.53
C ASP A 49 19.97 -16.79 -0.01
N VAL A 50 18.74 -16.84 -0.53
CA VAL A 50 18.11 -18.09 -1.02
C VAL A 50 18.51 -18.34 -2.48
N LYS A 51 19.42 -19.30 -2.68
CA LYS A 51 19.94 -19.67 -4.00
C LYS A 51 19.07 -20.69 -4.73
N ASN A 52 18.37 -21.54 -3.99
CA ASN A 52 17.54 -22.61 -4.55
C ASN A 52 16.10 -22.11 -4.85
N ASP A 53 15.60 -22.34 -6.06
CA ASP A 53 14.26 -21.91 -6.47
C ASP A 53 13.13 -22.65 -5.74
N ASP A 54 13.29 -23.94 -5.43
CA ASP A 54 12.27 -24.72 -4.74
C ASP A 54 12.18 -24.35 -3.26
N GLU A 55 13.31 -24.07 -2.62
CA GLU A 55 13.34 -23.46 -1.28
C GLU A 55 12.65 -22.09 -1.29
N TRP A 56 12.96 -21.26 -2.30
CA TRP A 56 12.35 -19.95 -2.44
C TRP A 56 10.83 -20.02 -2.64
N LYS A 57 10.32 -20.97 -3.42
CA LYS A 57 8.87 -21.19 -3.57
C LYS A 57 8.19 -21.51 -2.24
N LEU A 58 8.82 -22.34 -1.40
CA LEU A 58 8.28 -22.70 -0.08
C LEU A 58 8.30 -21.52 0.89
N ILE A 59 9.43 -20.80 0.95
CA ILE A 59 9.59 -19.63 1.82
C ILE A 59 8.64 -18.51 1.41
N SER A 60 8.59 -18.16 0.12
CA SER A 60 7.77 -17.05 -0.38
C SER A 60 6.28 -17.30 -0.14
N ALA A 61 5.77 -18.51 -0.38
CA ALA A 61 4.38 -18.85 -0.10
C ALA A 61 4.01 -18.75 1.40
N ARG A 62 4.92 -19.12 2.32
CA ARG A 62 4.68 -18.98 3.77
C ARG A 62 4.84 -17.53 4.23
N LEU A 63 5.78 -16.80 3.66
CA LEU A 63 5.99 -15.37 3.91
C LEU A 63 4.78 -14.53 3.48
N GLU A 64 4.16 -14.86 2.36
CA GLU A 64 2.92 -14.20 1.91
C GLU A 64 1.81 -14.35 2.96
N LYS A 65 1.63 -15.55 3.53
CA LYS A 65 0.66 -15.80 4.62
C LYS A 65 0.99 -14.98 5.87
N VAL A 66 2.27 -14.89 6.25
CA VAL A 66 2.70 -14.04 7.38
C VAL A 66 2.37 -12.58 7.11
N THR A 67 2.67 -12.09 5.90
CA THR A 67 2.43 -10.69 5.52
C THR A 67 0.94 -10.37 5.48
N GLU A 68 0.11 -11.29 4.97
CA GLU A 68 -1.34 -11.18 4.97
C GLU A 68 -1.90 -11.13 6.40
N ALA A 69 -1.49 -12.07 7.27
CA ALA A 69 -1.91 -12.09 8.66
C ALA A 69 -1.45 -10.82 9.41
N GLN A 70 -0.23 -10.34 9.16
CA GLN A 70 0.28 -9.09 9.72
C GLN A 70 -0.55 -7.89 9.24
N ARG A 71 -1.01 -7.89 7.98
CA ARG A 71 -1.90 -6.86 7.46
C ARG A 71 -3.28 -6.91 8.14
N GLU A 72 -3.82 -8.10 8.39
CA GLU A 72 -5.07 -8.28 9.13
C GLU A 72 -4.96 -7.75 10.57
N VAL A 73 -3.86 -8.06 11.27
CA VAL A 73 -3.59 -7.50 12.61
C VAL A 73 -3.49 -5.96 12.55
N ARG A 74 -2.78 -5.42 11.55
CA ARG A 74 -2.63 -3.95 11.37
C ARG A 74 -3.97 -3.27 11.05
N SER A 75 -4.83 -3.86 10.23
CA SER A 75 -6.12 -3.26 9.87
C SER A 75 -7.07 -3.18 11.07
N LEU A 76 -6.93 -4.07 12.05
CA LEU A 76 -7.69 -4.10 13.31
C LEU A 76 -7.19 -3.12 14.37
N ASN A 77 -5.92 -2.72 14.30
CA ASN A 77 -5.34 -1.75 15.25
C ASN A 77 -5.72 -0.30 14.92
N GLY A 78 -6.52 -0.09 13.88
CA GLY A 78 -6.82 1.21 13.33
C GLY A 78 -5.56 1.80 12.72
N ASP A 79 -5.74 2.65 11.71
CA ASP A 79 -4.62 3.43 11.22
C ASP A 79 -4.34 4.52 12.27
N MET A 80 -3.60 4.17 13.33
CA MET A 80 -3.13 5.12 14.36
C MET A 80 -2.40 6.30 13.71
N ARG A 81 -1.85 6.10 12.50
CA ARG A 81 -1.28 7.17 11.69
C ARG A 81 -2.33 8.18 11.21
N LEU A 82 -3.61 7.82 11.03
CA LEU A 82 -4.69 8.77 10.77
C LEU A 82 -5.04 9.61 12.01
N LEU A 83 -4.90 9.06 13.21
CA LEU A 83 -5.05 9.83 14.46
C LEU A 83 -3.90 10.84 14.59
N PHE A 84 -2.65 10.43 14.31
CA PHE A 84 -1.50 11.33 14.34
C PHE A 84 -1.36 12.26 13.12
N SER A 85 -1.94 11.93 11.97
CA SER A 85 -1.99 12.83 10.80
C SER A 85 -3.16 13.81 10.84
N ARG A 86 -4.19 13.59 11.66
CA ARG A 86 -5.26 14.57 11.89
C ARG A 86 -4.92 15.60 12.97
N SER A 87 -3.96 15.32 13.84
CA SER A 87 -3.52 16.25 14.89
C SER A 87 -2.54 17.33 14.41
N GLY A 88 -2.15 17.33 13.13
CA GLY A 88 -1.29 18.36 12.54
C GLY A 88 -1.99 19.64 12.07
N ASP A 89 -3.32 19.70 12.12
CA ASP A 89 -4.12 20.81 11.54
C ASP A 89 -4.84 21.68 12.60
N GLN A 90 -4.41 21.61 13.86
CA GLN A 90 -5.01 22.39 14.96
C GLN A 90 -3.95 23.12 15.79
N GLY A 91 -3.00 23.77 15.11
CA GLY A 91 -1.95 24.55 15.77
C GLY A 91 -1.07 25.28 14.76
N GLY A 92 -1.65 26.21 14.01
CA GLY A 92 -0.88 26.96 13.00
C GLY A 92 -1.62 28.20 12.53
N GLN A 93 -1.68 29.22 13.38
CA GLN A 93 -1.92 30.58 12.92
C GLN A 93 -0.75 31.01 12.02
N GLY A 94 -0.96 30.96 10.71
CA GLY A 94 0.02 31.37 9.71
C GLY A 94 -0.67 31.54 8.37
N GLY A 95 -1.00 32.79 8.05
CA GLY A 95 -1.76 33.17 6.86
C GLY A 95 -1.12 32.76 5.54
N GLY A 96 -1.96 32.67 4.52
CA GLY A 96 -1.52 32.46 3.14
C GLY A 96 -2.60 31.78 2.33
N ASP A 97 -3.41 32.59 1.66
CA ASP A 97 -4.30 32.20 0.58
C ASP A 97 -3.65 31.14 -0.32
N ASN A 98 -4.17 29.92 -0.29
CA ASN A 98 -3.90 28.91 -1.31
C ASN A 98 -5.08 27.95 -1.40
N ASN A 99 -5.98 28.31 -2.30
CA ASN A 99 -6.86 27.42 -3.05
C ASN A 99 -6.09 26.17 -3.50
N ARG A 100 -6.08 25.11 -2.69
CA ARG A 100 -5.67 23.76 -3.08
C ARG A 100 -6.88 22.87 -3.05
N SER A 101 -7.60 22.93 -4.17
CA SER A 101 -8.13 21.77 -4.89
C SER A 101 -8.27 20.52 -4.03
N ARG A 102 -9.44 20.41 -3.40
CA ARG A 102 -10.03 19.17 -2.90
C ARG A 102 -10.25 18.24 -4.10
N GLY A 103 -9.17 17.60 -4.56
CA GLY A 103 -9.22 16.55 -5.57
C GLY A 103 -10.05 15.35 -5.07
N PRO A 104 -10.56 14.50 -5.96
CA PRO A 104 -11.38 13.34 -5.60
C PRO A 104 -10.52 12.31 -4.84
N GLY A 105 -10.45 12.49 -3.53
CA GLY A 105 -9.66 11.69 -2.59
C GLY A 105 -10.04 12.08 -1.17
N GLY A 106 -11.19 11.60 -0.72
CA GLY A 106 -11.71 11.85 0.64
C GLY A 106 -10.74 11.37 1.74
N PRO A 107 -10.88 11.90 2.96
CA PRO A 107 -9.91 11.71 4.04
C PRO A 107 -9.93 10.28 4.59
N GLY A 108 -9.08 9.40 4.06
CA GLY A 108 -8.93 8.05 4.62
C GLY A 108 -8.23 7.00 3.76
N GLY A 109 -7.65 7.35 2.61
CA GLY A 109 -6.83 6.41 1.85
C GLY A 109 -5.50 6.19 2.59
N SER A 110 -5.41 5.11 3.36
CA SER A 110 -4.14 4.69 3.97
C SER A 110 -3.10 4.55 2.86
N LEU A 111 -2.07 5.43 2.88
CA LEU A 111 -0.95 5.43 1.93
C LEU A 111 -0.18 4.09 1.90
N PHE A 112 -0.49 3.17 2.82
CA PHE A 112 0.00 1.80 2.86
C PHE A 112 -1.17 0.79 2.93
N GLY A 113 -2.07 0.84 1.94
CA GLY A 113 -2.74 -0.33 1.34
C GLY A 113 -3.24 -1.43 2.29
N GLY A 114 -3.93 -1.07 3.36
CA GLY A 114 -4.72 -2.00 4.16
C GLY A 114 -6.21 -1.76 3.92
N THR A 115 -6.96 -2.80 3.55
CA THR A 115 -8.43 -2.73 3.56
C THR A 115 -8.86 -2.46 5.01
N PRO A 116 -9.71 -1.46 5.27
CA PRO A 116 -10.25 -1.22 6.60
C PRO A 116 -10.94 -2.48 7.12
N ASN A 117 -10.64 -2.87 8.37
CA ASN A 117 -11.40 -3.95 9.00
C ASN A 117 -12.78 -3.42 9.42
N PRO A 118 -13.89 -4.12 9.08
CA PRO A 118 -15.24 -3.64 9.34
C PRO A 118 -15.56 -3.46 10.83
N ASP A 119 -15.07 -4.36 11.71
CA ASP A 119 -15.29 -4.23 13.15
C ASP A 119 -14.53 -3.03 13.73
N ALA A 120 -13.29 -2.80 13.25
CA ALA A 120 -12.49 -1.65 13.64
C ALA A 120 -13.10 -0.32 13.15
N GLU A 121 -13.60 -0.27 11.93
CA GLU A 121 -14.30 0.90 11.38
C GLU A 121 -15.58 1.20 12.16
N ALA A 122 -16.37 0.16 12.45
CA ALA A 122 -17.63 0.32 13.16
C ALA A 122 -17.40 0.77 14.61
N PHE A 123 -16.37 0.25 15.29
CA PHE A 123 -15.93 0.77 16.60
C PHE A 123 -15.48 2.23 16.52
N SER A 124 -14.63 2.58 15.55
CA SER A 124 -14.17 3.97 15.36
C SER A 124 -15.34 4.93 15.13
N LYS A 125 -16.32 4.56 14.30
CA LYS A 125 -17.54 5.37 14.07
C LYS A 125 -18.36 5.55 15.35
N ALA A 126 -18.53 4.50 16.15
CA ALA A 126 -19.26 4.59 17.41
C ALA A 126 -18.57 5.51 18.42
N VAL A 127 -17.23 5.48 18.50
CA VAL A 127 -16.47 6.43 19.32
C VAL A 127 -16.66 7.87 18.82
N GLN A 128 -16.54 8.10 17.51
CA GLN A 128 -16.73 9.44 16.90
C GLN A 128 -18.13 10.00 17.12
N ASN A 129 -19.16 9.15 17.01
CA ASN A 129 -20.55 9.52 17.20
C ASN A 129 -20.98 9.58 18.67
N LYS A 130 -20.06 9.35 19.62
CA LYS A 130 -20.36 9.30 21.06
C LYS A 130 -21.51 8.35 21.36
N ALA A 131 -21.45 7.15 20.76
CA ALA A 131 -22.45 6.13 20.92
C ALA A 131 -22.67 5.77 22.40
N PRO A 132 -23.85 5.25 22.77
CA PRO A 132 -24.14 4.82 24.13
C PRO A 132 -23.12 3.79 24.64
N THR A 133 -22.89 3.79 25.96
CA THR A 133 -21.90 2.93 26.62
C THR A 133 -22.04 1.45 26.25
N GLU A 134 -23.26 0.93 26.15
CA GLU A 134 -23.50 -0.47 25.79
C GLU A 134 -23.07 -0.79 24.35
N GLU A 135 -23.32 0.11 23.40
CA GLU A 135 -22.85 -0.06 22.02
C GLU A 135 -21.31 -0.04 21.95
N LEU A 136 -20.67 0.88 22.69
CA LEU A 136 -19.22 0.94 22.77
C LEU A 136 -18.62 -0.34 23.34
N LYS A 137 -19.18 -0.87 24.45
CA LYS A 137 -18.75 -2.15 25.04
C LYS A 137 -18.85 -3.31 24.06
N GLN A 138 -19.98 -3.42 23.35
CA GLN A 138 -20.20 -4.48 22.36
C GLN A 138 -19.18 -4.40 21.22
N ARG A 139 -18.94 -3.21 20.66
CA ARG A 139 -17.98 -3.03 19.56
C ARG A 139 -16.53 -3.24 20.02
N MET A 140 -16.19 -2.82 21.23
CA MET A 140 -14.88 -3.12 21.84
C MET A 140 -14.65 -4.62 21.98
N ALA A 141 -15.68 -5.37 22.43
CA ALA A 141 -15.58 -6.82 22.56
C ALA A 141 -15.29 -7.48 21.20
N ARG A 142 -16.02 -7.09 20.14
CA ARG A 142 -15.79 -7.61 18.78
C ARG A 142 -14.39 -7.31 18.27
N VAL A 143 -13.90 -6.07 18.41
CA VAL A 143 -12.55 -5.71 17.96
C VAL A 143 -11.48 -6.50 18.73
N ARG A 144 -11.66 -6.71 20.04
CA ARG A 144 -10.73 -7.54 20.84
C ARG A 144 -10.71 -8.99 20.39
N GLU A 145 -11.88 -9.57 20.12
CA GLU A 145 -11.99 -10.93 19.61
C GLU A 145 -11.35 -11.06 18.23
N ALA A 146 -11.64 -10.13 17.32
CA ALA A 146 -11.04 -10.10 15.99
C ALA A 146 -9.52 -9.97 16.05
N ARG A 147 -8.98 -9.13 16.95
CA ARG A 147 -7.52 -9.03 17.19
C ARG A 147 -6.93 -10.34 17.66
N LYS A 148 -7.54 -10.98 18.66
CA LYS A 148 -7.08 -12.28 19.16
C LYS A 148 -7.04 -13.34 18.05
N ASN A 149 -8.06 -13.37 17.20
CA ASN A 149 -8.14 -14.31 16.08
C ASN A 149 -7.08 -14.00 15.00
N ALA A 150 -6.87 -12.73 14.66
CA ALA A 150 -5.85 -12.32 13.70
C ALA A 150 -4.42 -12.59 14.23
N GLU A 151 -4.18 -12.35 15.51
CA GLU A 151 -2.92 -12.68 16.17
C GLU A 151 -2.67 -14.20 16.15
N ALA A 152 -3.67 -15.03 16.45
CA ALA A 152 -3.53 -16.49 16.37
C ALA A 152 -3.21 -16.97 14.95
N LYS A 153 -3.80 -16.35 13.92
CA LYS A 153 -3.45 -16.64 12.51
C LYS A 153 -2.01 -16.23 12.19
N TYR A 154 -1.57 -15.07 12.68
CA TYR A 154 -0.20 -14.59 12.51
C TYR A 154 0.79 -15.56 13.15
N GLU A 155 0.57 -15.95 14.41
CA GLU A 155 1.46 -16.89 15.11
C GLU A 155 1.54 -18.22 14.37
N LYS A 156 0.40 -18.77 13.92
CA LYS A 156 0.40 -20.00 13.12
C LYS A 156 1.18 -19.84 11.80
N ALA A 157 0.99 -18.74 11.08
CA ALA A 157 1.70 -18.49 9.83
C ALA A 157 3.21 -18.29 10.08
N ALA A 158 3.58 -17.66 11.19
CA ALA A 158 4.97 -17.48 11.61
C ALA A 158 5.61 -18.83 11.95
N ASP A 159 4.94 -19.69 12.72
CA ASP A 159 5.40 -21.05 13.05
C ASP A 159 5.58 -21.90 11.80
N ASP A 160 4.61 -21.85 10.88
CA ASP A 160 4.73 -22.50 9.59
C ASP A 160 5.96 -21.94 8.85
N LEU A 161 6.17 -20.63 8.78
CA LEU A 161 7.35 -20.07 8.11
C LEU A 161 8.65 -20.56 8.76
N ARG A 162 8.76 -20.58 10.10
CA ARG A 162 9.97 -21.03 10.82
C ARG A 162 10.40 -22.46 10.46
N GLN A 163 9.46 -23.37 10.17
CA GLN A 163 9.76 -24.77 9.81
C GLN A 163 10.59 -24.93 8.53
N VAL A 164 10.57 -23.94 7.63
CA VAL A 164 11.28 -23.99 6.34
C VAL A 164 12.47 -23.03 6.27
N LEU A 165 12.76 -22.33 7.37
CA LEU A 165 13.86 -21.39 7.44
C LEU A 165 15.09 -22.00 8.12
N THR A 166 16.25 -21.54 7.70
CA THR A 166 17.47 -21.65 8.49
C THR A 166 17.48 -20.60 9.60
N VAL A 167 18.29 -20.84 10.65
CA VAL A 167 18.46 -19.91 11.78
C VAL A 167 18.87 -18.51 11.31
N ARG A 168 19.74 -18.41 10.29
CA ARG A 168 20.16 -17.12 9.72
C ARG A 168 18.99 -16.38 9.07
N GLN A 169 18.17 -17.08 8.29
CA GLN A 169 17.01 -16.48 7.62
C GLN A 169 15.96 -16.01 8.63
N GLU A 170 15.69 -16.81 9.67
CA GLU A 170 14.79 -16.42 10.77
C GLU A 170 15.31 -15.16 11.48
N ALA A 171 16.59 -15.14 11.86
CA ALA A 171 17.20 -13.97 12.49
C ALA A 171 17.08 -12.71 11.63
N THR A 172 17.26 -12.84 10.31
CA THR A 172 17.05 -11.75 9.35
C THR A 172 15.60 -11.26 9.36
N LEU A 173 14.61 -12.16 9.34
CA LEU A 173 13.19 -11.79 9.36
C LEU A 173 12.75 -11.17 10.70
N VAL A 174 13.34 -11.60 11.81
CA VAL A 174 13.16 -10.97 13.13
C VAL A 174 13.76 -9.57 13.13
N ALA A 175 14.98 -9.40 12.61
CA ALA A 175 15.66 -8.11 12.57
C ALA A 175 14.90 -7.03 11.78
N ILE A 176 14.19 -7.42 10.72
CA ILE A 176 13.37 -6.49 9.91
C ILE A 176 11.91 -6.40 10.39
N GLY A 177 11.53 -7.12 11.46
CA GLY A 177 10.20 -7.07 12.06
C GLY A 177 9.10 -7.79 11.27
N THR A 178 9.47 -8.75 10.41
CA THR A 178 8.51 -9.65 9.75
C THR A 178 8.06 -10.75 10.70
N LEU A 179 9.02 -11.36 11.40
CA LEU A 179 8.79 -12.29 12.51
C LEU A 179 8.99 -11.56 13.84
N LYS A 180 8.34 -12.08 14.89
CA LYS A 180 8.50 -11.65 16.29
C LYS A 180 9.28 -12.68 17.07
#